data_AF-A0A953E7Q3-F1
#
_entry.id   AF-A0A953E7Q3-F1
#
_cell.length_a   1.000
_cell.length_b   1.000
_cell.length_c   1.000
_cell.angle_alpha   90.00
_cell.angle_beta   90.00
_cell.angle_gamma   90.00
#
_symmetry.space_group_name_H-M   'P 1'
#
loop_
_entity.id
_entity.type
_entity.pdbx_description
1 polymer ?
#
loop_
_entity_poly.entity_id
_entity_poly.type
_entity_poly.pdbx_seq_one_letter_code
_entity_poly.pdbx_strand_id
1 'polypeptide(L)'
;MMDASLRELAEAAGIATTWRNVHGEEKEVAPDTLHAVLAALGLPGDVREARAVLAQLRNRLPPLITLTCGPDGAAVPGAAPGHRFRLDFEQGTHIEGRLERGWAGEARLPAISAPGYHRLTLDAGHTTVAAAPPRCFSLEDAGAAEHEGSAPWALAAQIYSLHRPGDLGIGDFGGVADFARAAARRGAAGLAISPAHAMFAADPGKYGPYAPSSRLFL
;
A
#
# COMPACT_ATOMS: atom_id res chain seq x y z
N MET A 1 8.58 18.81 -30.18
CA MET A 1 7.73 19.69 -29.35
C MET A 1 6.52 18.97 -28.77
N MET A 2 5.71 18.22 -29.53
CA MET A 2 4.60 17.42 -28.98
C MET A 2 5.07 16.31 -28.03
N ASP A 3 6.16 15.62 -28.36
CA ASP A 3 6.70 14.52 -27.54
C ASP A 3 7.24 14.98 -26.18
N ALA A 4 7.96 16.11 -26.14
CA ALA A 4 8.41 16.73 -24.89
C ALA A 4 7.23 17.16 -23.99
N SER A 5 6.17 17.72 -24.58
CA SER A 5 4.96 18.14 -23.86
C SER A 5 4.21 16.95 -23.25
N LEU A 6 4.18 15.81 -23.94
CA LEU A 6 3.59 14.55 -23.47
C LEU A 6 4.39 13.95 -22.32
N ARG A 7 5.73 13.95 -22.43
CA ARG A 7 6.62 13.47 -21.36
C ARG A 7 6.50 14.31 -20.09
N GLU A 8 6.49 15.64 -20.22
CA GLU A 8 6.23 16.55 -19.09
C GLU A 8 4.86 16.29 -18.44
N LEU A 9 3.83 16.02 -19.23
CA LEU A 9 2.51 15.66 -18.72
C LEU A 9 2.54 14.32 -17.97
N ALA A 10 3.21 13.31 -18.53
CA ALA A 10 3.35 11.99 -17.91
C ALA A 10 4.08 12.09 -16.55
N GLU A 11 5.17 12.85 -16.49
CA GLU A 11 5.90 13.11 -15.25
C GLU A 11 5.04 13.85 -14.22
N ALA A 12 4.27 14.85 -14.67
CA ALA A 12 3.32 15.56 -13.80
C ALA A 12 2.19 14.64 -13.28
N ALA A 13 1.86 13.56 -13.99
CA ALA A 13 0.92 12.54 -13.58
C ALA A 13 1.56 11.42 -12.72
N GLY A 14 2.86 11.49 -12.45
CA GLY A 14 3.60 10.49 -11.69
C GLY A 14 3.99 9.24 -12.49
N ILE A 15 4.01 9.33 -13.82
CA ILE A 15 4.41 8.24 -14.71
C ILE A 15 5.90 8.39 -15.03
N ALA A 16 6.67 7.32 -14.79
CA ALA A 16 8.06 7.24 -15.23
C ALA A 16 8.13 7.23 -16.76
N THR A 17 8.89 8.16 -17.34
CA THR A 17 9.10 8.29 -18.80
C THR A 17 10.33 7.52 -19.28
N THR A 18 11.17 7.09 -18.35
CA THR A 18 12.34 6.24 -18.57
C THR A 18 12.43 5.18 -17.47
N TRP A 19 13.07 4.05 -17.78
CA TRP A 19 13.39 3.03 -16.79
C TRP A 19 14.67 2.29 -17.18
N ARG A 20 15.29 1.64 -16.20
CA ARG A 20 16.40 0.71 -16.44
C ARG A 20 15.86 -0.71 -16.47
N ASN A 21 16.10 -1.43 -17.55
CA ASN A 21 15.64 -2.82 -17.68
C ASN A 21 16.49 -3.79 -16.84
N VAL A 22 16.11 -5.07 -16.84
CA VAL A 22 16.80 -6.14 -16.09
C VAL A 22 18.25 -6.38 -16.55
N HIS A 23 18.63 -5.90 -17.73
CA HIS A 23 19.99 -5.96 -18.26
C HIS A 23 20.82 -4.71 -17.94
N GLY A 24 20.26 -3.76 -17.18
CA GLY A 24 20.93 -2.52 -16.82
C GLY A 24 20.88 -1.43 -17.89
N GLU A 25 20.14 -1.65 -18.98
CA GLU A 25 20.02 -0.69 -20.07
C GLU A 25 18.93 0.34 -19.76
N GLU A 26 19.22 1.61 -20.03
CA GLU A 26 18.20 2.66 -20.01
C GLU A 26 17.26 2.50 -21.21
N LYS A 27 15.96 2.64 -20.94
CA LYS A 27 14.88 2.57 -21.90
C LYS A 27 13.98 3.77 -21.74
N GLU A 28 13.43 4.22 -22.85
CA GLU A 28 12.41 5.26 -22.89
C GLU A 28 11.03 4.64 -23.15
N VAL A 29 10.00 5.23 -22.55
CA VAL A 29 8.62 4.82 -22.81
C VAL A 29 8.21 5.36 -24.17
N ALA A 30 7.64 4.49 -25.01
CA ALA A 30 7.10 4.88 -26.30
C ALA A 30 5.90 5.84 -26.11
N PRO A 31 5.72 6.84 -27.00
CA PRO A 31 4.61 7.80 -26.89
C PRO A 31 3.22 7.15 -26.81
N ASP A 32 2.98 6.09 -27.59
CA ASP A 32 1.70 5.37 -27.59
C ASP A 32 1.40 4.72 -26.23
N THR A 33 2.43 4.22 -25.54
CA THR A 33 2.30 3.68 -24.18
C THR A 33 1.98 4.81 -23.19
N LEU A 34 2.62 5.97 -23.30
CA LEU A 34 2.30 7.12 -22.44
C LEU A 34 0.84 7.54 -22.63
N HIS A 35 0.36 7.65 -23.86
CA HIS A 35 -1.05 7.94 -24.14
C HIS A 35 -1.98 6.90 -23.54
N ALA A 36 -1.70 5.61 -23.72
CA ALA A 36 -2.52 4.52 -23.18
C ALA A 36 -2.60 4.55 -21.64
N VAL A 37 -1.46 4.77 -20.96
CA VAL A 37 -1.42 4.85 -19.49
C VAL A 37 -2.14 6.10 -18.99
N LEU A 38 -1.92 7.27 -19.60
CA LEU A 38 -2.63 8.51 -19.24
C LEU A 38 -4.15 8.35 -19.41
N ALA A 39 -4.59 7.73 -20.50
CA ALA A 39 -6.00 7.43 -20.74
C ALA A 39 -6.56 6.44 -19.71
N ALA A 40 -5.80 5.41 -19.34
CA ALA A 40 -6.19 4.43 -18.31
C ALA A 40 -6.31 5.06 -16.91
N LEU A 41 -5.55 6.13 -16.63
CA LEU A 41 -5.70 6.95 -15.42
C LEU A 41 -6.90 7.93 -15.50
N GLY A 42 -7.62 7.96 -16.62
CA GLY A 42 -8.77 8.82 -16.84
C GLY A 42 -8.43 10.26 -17.22
N LEU A 43 -7.20 10.54 -17.66
CA LEU A 43 -6.84 11.88 -18.13
C LEU A 43 -7.32 12.14 -19.57
N PRO A 44 -7.76 13.37 -19.89
CA PRO A 44 -8.11 13.76 -21.25
C PRO A 44 -6.94 13.55 -22.24
N GLY A 45 -7.26 13.29 -23.50
CA GLY A 45 -6.25 13.16 -24.55
C GLY A 45 -5.58 14.50 -24.93
N ASP A 46 -6.26 15.62 -24.70
CA ASP A 46 -5.67 16.95 -24.87
C ASP A 46 -4.74 17.30 -23.71
N VAL A 47 -3.51 17.69 -24.02
CA VAL A 47 -2.46 17.94 -23.02
C VAL A 47 -2.80 19.13 -22.12
N ARG A 48 -3.42 20.18 -22.66
CA ARG A 48 -3.77 21.37 -21.88
C ARG A 48 -4.89 21.06 -20.90
N GLU A 49 -5.91 20.33 -21.33
CA GLU A 49 -6.99 19.85 -20.47
C GLU A 49 -6.46 18.92 -19.37
N ALA A 50 -5.60 17.96 -19.73
CA ALA A 50 -4.98 17.06 -18.75
C ALA A 50 -4.15 17.81 -17.70
N ARG A 51 -3.36 18.82 -18.11
CA ARG A 51 -2.62 19.69 -17.19
C ARG A 51 -3.56 20.44 -16.24
N ALA A 52 -4.70 20.94 -16.74
CA ALA A 52 -5.69 21.61 -15.91
C ALA A 52 -6.30 20.67 -14.86
N VAL A 53 -6.63 19.43 -15.26
CA VAL A 53 -7.13 18.39 -14.35
C VAL A 53 -6.10 18.07 -13.25
N LEU A 54 -4.84 17.85 -13.60
CA LEU A 54 -3.77 17.57 -12.63
C LEU A 54 -3.57 18.75 -11.66
N ALA A 55 -3.60 19.99 -12.16
CA ALA A 55 -3.50 21.18 -11.32
C ALA A 55 -4.68 21.30 -10.34
N GLN A 56 -5.91 20.97 -10.78
CA GLN A 56 -7.07 20.93 -9.91
C GLN A 56 -6.92 19.84 -8.83
N LEU A 57 -6.48 18.63 -9.19
CA LEU A 57 -6.28 17.53 -8.24
C LEU A 57 -5.25 17.88 -7.16
N ARG A 58 -4.15 18.53 -7.53
CA ARG A 58 -3.10 18.96 -6.58
C ARG A 58 -3.59 19.95 -5.52
N ASN A 59 -4.61 20.75 -5.84
CA ASN A 59 -5.14 21.80 -4.98
C ASN A 59 -6.37 21.36 -4.19
N ARG A 60 -6.83 20.11 -4.34
CA ARG A 60 -7.97 19.57 -3.59
C ARG A 60 -7.48 18.79 -2.38
N LEU A 61 -8.34 18.74 -1.36
CA LEU A 61 -8.14 17.82 -0.24
C LEU A 61 -8.16 16.38 -0.80
N PRO A 62 -7.06 15.61 -0.68
CA PRO A 62 -7.02 14.25 -1.21
C PRO A 62 -7.94 13.34 -0.39
N PRO A 63 -8.40 12.20 -0.92
CA PRO A 63 -9.24 11.26 -0.18
C PRO A 63 -8.50 10.55 0.97
N LEU A 64 -7.17 10.52 0.90
CA LEU A 64 -6.29 9.91 1.89
C LEU A 64 -5.01 10.75 2.04
N ILE A 65 -4.64 11.05 3.28
CA ILE A 65 -3.33 11.58 3.67
C ILE A 65 -2.60 10.47 4.41
N THR A 66 -1.35 10.21 4.05
CA THR A 66 -0.51 9.24 4.76
C THR A 66 0.61 9.96 5.50
N LEU A 67 0.98 9.45 6.67
CA LEU A 67 2.10 9.96 7.46
C LEU A 67 2.72 8.86 8.29
N THR A 68 3.99 9.06 8.66
CA THR A 68 4.64 8.29 9.71
C THR A 68 4.39 8.98 11.04
N CYS A 69 3.94 8.23 12.05
CA CYS A 69 3.70 8.75 13.39
C CYS A 69 4.96 9.44 13.92
N GLY A 70 4.80 10.64 14.45
CA GLY A 70 5.95 11.45 14.84
C GLY A 70 5.62 12.94 14.98
N PRO A 71 6.64 13.75 15.31
CA PRO A 71 6.48 15.17 15.61
C PRO A 71 6.13 16.01 14.37
N ASP A 72 6.45 15.53 13.17
CA ASP A 72 6.33 16.33 11.94
C ASP A 72 4.88 16.49 11.46
N GLY A 73 3.96 15.64 11.93
CA GLY A 73 2.57 15.63 11.48
C GLY A 73 2.45 15.34 9.98
N ALA A 74 1.51 15.99 9.29
CA ALA A 74 1.29 15.80 7.86
C ALA A 74 0.92 17.08 7.14
N ALA A 75 1.43 17.25 5.92
CA ALA A 75 0.94 18.27 5.01
C ALA A 75 -0.52 17.98 4.61
N VAL A 76 -1.32 19.04 4.47
CA VAL A 76 -2.72 18.96 4.09
C VAL A 76 -2.92 19.68 2.76
N PRO A 77 -2.78 18.99 1.61
CA PRO A 77 -2.96 19.61 0.30
C PRO A 77 -4.36 20.22 0.15
N GLY A 78 -4.42 21.38 -0.50
CA GLY A 78 -5.66 22.13 -0.68
C GLY A 78 -6.15 22.90 0.55
N ALA A 79 -5.41 22.89 1.66
CA ALA A 79 -5.68 23.73 2.82
C ALA A 79 -4.62 24.82 2.98
N ALA A 80 -4.94 25.86 3.77
CA ALA A 80 -4.02 26.93 4.11
C ALA A 80 -3.74 26.96 5.62
N PRO A 81 -2.53 27.41 6.05
CA PRO A 81 -2.25 27.63 7.45
C PRO A 81 -3.31 28.52 8.11
N GLY A 82 -3.72 28.17 9.32
CA GLY A 82 -4.78 28.85 10.06
C GLY A 82 -6.20 28.30 9.83
N HIS A 83 -6.42 27.47 8.81
CA HIS A 83 -7.70 26.76 8.63
C HIS A 83 -8.05 25.94 9.87
N ARG A 84 -9.31 25.99 10.29
CA ARG A 84 -9.80 25.17 11.40
C ARG A 84 -9.86 23.72 10.97
N PHE A 85 -9.51 22.83 11.88
CA PHE A 85 -9.63 21.40 11.68
C PHE A 85 -10.20 20.71 12.92
N ARG A 86 -10.82 19.57 12.68
CA ARG A 86 -11.13 18.54 13.67
C ARG A 86 -10.53 17.23 13.20
N LEU A 87 -9.75 16.56 14.05
CA LEU A 87 -9.19 15.24 13.79
C LEU A 87 -9.81 14.25 14.78
N ASP A 88 -10.64 13.36 14.27
CA ASP A 88 -11.21 12.25 15.03
C ASP A 88 -10.27 11.05 14.90
N PHE A 89 -9.68 10.62 16.02
CA PHE A 89 -8.81 9.45 16.07
C PHE A 89 -9.64 8.16 16.01
N GLU A 90 -9.01 7.10 15.50
CA GLU A 90 -9.64 5.77 15.38
C GLU A 90 -10.12 5.25 16.74
N GLN A 91 -9.40 5.60 17.81
CA GLN A 91 -9.70 5.21 19.19
C GLN A 91 -10.86 6.01 19.82
N GLY A 92 -11.50 6.91 19.07
CA GLY A 92 -12.69 7.66 19.48
C GLY A 92 -12.42 9.00 20.17
N THR A 93 -11.16 9.36 20.42
CA THR A 93 -10.79 10.71 20.88
C THR A 93 -10.76 11.68 19.70
N HIS A 94 -10.80 12.98 19.97
CA HIS A 94 -10.63 14.00 18.94
C HIS A 94 -9.82 15.18 19.43
N ILE A 95 -9.17 15.87 18.49
CA ILE A 95 -8.56 17.18 18.71
C ILE A 95 -9.12 18.18 17.71
N GLU A 96 -9.19 19.43 18.12
CA GLU A 96 -9.56 20.55 17.27
C GLU A 96 -8.47 21.62 17.36
N GLY A 97 -8.26 22.33 16.25
CA GLY A 97 -7.20 23.30 16.19
C GLY A 97 -7.18 24.07 14.88
N ARG A 98 -6.03 24.69 14.60
CA ARG A 98 -5.75 25.34 13.33
C ARG A 98 -4.51 24.72 12.71
N LEU A 99 -4.54 24.54 11.39
CA LEU A 99 -3.39 24.01 10.67
C LEU A 99 -2.18 24.94 10.83
N GLU A 100 -1.03 24.35 11.12
CA GLU A 100 0.22 25.07 11.30
C GLU A 100 0.89 25.35 9.96
N ARG A 101 1.85 26.28 9.96
CA ARG A 101 2.68 26.55 8.78
C ARG A 101 3.91 25.64 8.82
N GLY A 102 4.01 24.74 7.85
CA GLY A 102 5.19 23.91 7.63
C GLY A 102 6.37 24.70 7.07
N TRP A 103 7.53 24.04 6.98
CA TRP A 103 8.78 24.68 6.55
C TRP A 103 8.76 25.14 5.08
N ALA A 104 8.01 24.46 4.21
CA ALA A 104 7.80 24.90 2.83
C ALA A 104 6.60 25.85 2.68
N GLY A 105 6.04 26.33 3.81
CA GLY A 105 4.91 27.25 3.85
C GLY A 105 3.54 26.57 3.71
N GLU A 106 3.50 25.25 3.60
CA GLU A 106 2.29 24.43 3.47
C GLU A 106 1.49 24.36 4.78
N ALA A 107 0.20 24.06 4.69
CA ALA A 107 -0.64 23.80 5.86
C ALA A 107 -0.33 22.41 6.42
N ARG A 108 -0.12 22.29 7.73
CA ARG A 108 0.19 21.03 8.41
C ARG A 108 -0.75 20.70 9.56
N LEU A 109 -1.05 19.42 9.70
CA LEU A 109 -1.55 18.85 10.95
C LEU A 109 -0.46 18.82 12.02
N PRO A 110 -0.82 18.90 13.30
CA PRO A 110 0.11 18.69 14.39
C PRO A 110 0.65 17.25 14.42
N ALA A 111 1.58 17.00 15.34
CA ALA A 111 2.10 15.68 15.62
C ALA A 111 0.98 14.65 15.87
N ILE A 112 1.12 13.48 15.25
CA ILE A 112 0.23 12.33 15.46
C ILE A 112 1.10 11.17 15.93
N SER A 113 0.85 10.71 17.16
CA SER A 113 1.63 9.64 17.81
C SER A 113 0.94 8.29 17.79
N ALA A 114 -0.38 8.25 17.58
CA ALA A 114 -1.16 7.02 17.52
C ALA A 114 -1.25 6.52 16.07
N PRO A 115 -0.78 5.29 15.77
CA PRO A 115 -1.06 4.67 14.48
C PRO A 115 -2.55 4.41 14.30
N GLY A 116 -3.01 4.45 13.05
CA GLY A 116 -4.39 4.10 12.70
C GLY A 116 -4.96 4.89 11.54
N TYR A 117 -6.25 4.69 11.28
CA TYR A 117 -7.04 5.42 10.30
C TYR A 117 -7.92 6.45 11.01
N HIS A 118 -7.53 7.72 10.91
CA HIS A 118 -8.21 8.85 11.54
C HIS A 118 -9.03 9.61 10.51
N ARG A 119 -9.96 10.47 10.97
CA ARG A 119 -10.78 11.31 10.11
C ARG A 119 -10.45 12.77 10.33
N LEU A 120 -9.91 13.43 9.31
CA LEU A 120 -9.72 14.87 9.29
C LEU A 120 -10.94 15.55 8.68
N THR A 121 -11.51 16.52 9.40
CA THR A 121 -12.58 17.39 8.94
C THR A 121 -12.07 18.83 8.86
N LEU A 122 -12.28 19.46 7.71
CA LEU A 122 -12.04 20.88 7.41
C LEU A 122 -13.33 21.50 6.89
N ASP A 123 -13.40 22.84 6.81
CA ASP A 123 -14.56 23.53 6.25
C ASP A 123 -14.86 23.10 4.79
N ALA A 124 -13.82 22.75 4.03
CA ALA A 124 -13.92 22.33 2.63
C ALA A 124 -14.33 20.86 2.43
N GLY A 125 -14.38 20.05 3.49
CA GLY A 125 -14.69 18.63 3.41
C GLY A 125 -13.91 17.78 4.41
N HIS A 126 -13.89 16.46 4.19
CA HIS A 126 -13.20 15.52 5.07
C HIS A 126 -12.30 14.57 4.28
N THR A 127 -11.30 14.03 4.95
CA THR A 127 -10.37 13.03 4.42
C THR A 127 -9.94 12.03 5.48
N THR A 128 -9.48 10.87 5.05
CA THR A 128 -8.86 9.89 5.94
C THR A 128 -7.38 10.24 6.13
N VAL A 129 -6.89 10.13 7.36
CA VAL A 129 -5.46 10.22 7.69
C VAL A 129 -5.00 8.84 8.13
N ALA A 130 -4.16 8.17 7.34
CA ALA A 130 -3.52 6.92 7.73
C ALA A 130 -2.15 7.21 8.36
N ALA A 131 -2.08 7.08 9.67
CA ALA A 131 -0.86 7.23 10.45
C ALA A 131 -0.20 5.86 10.65
N ALA A 132 0.99 5.67 10.07
CA ALA A 132 1.75 4.43 10.13
C ALA A 132 2.84 4.49 11.22
N PRO A 133 3.21 3.37 11.85
CA PRO A 133 4.37 3.32 12.73
C PRO A 133 5.68 3.58 11.94
N PRO A 134 6.77 4.01 12.60
CA PRO A 134 8.04 4.32 11.93
C PRO A 134 8.78 3.11 11.36
N ARG A 135 8.39 1.90 11.77
CA ARG A 135 8.94 0.65 11.27
C ARG A 135 7.87 -0.44 11.26
N CYS A 136 8.06 -1.43 10.41
CA CYS A 136 7.29 -2.67 10.46
C CYS A 136 7.66 -3.50 11.70
N PHE A 137 6.78 -4.46 12.01
CA PHE A 137 7.08 -5.55 12.92
C PHE A 137 8.27 -6.35 12.40
N SER A 138 9.25 -6.64 13.28
CA SER A 138 10.49 -7.31 12.93
C SER A 138 10.58 -8.70 13.58
N LEU A 139 11.59 -9.48 13.21
CA LEU A 139 11.90 -10.75 13.89
C LEU A 139 12.32 -10.55 15.35
N GLU A 140 12.88 -9.39 15.69
CA GLU A 140 13.23 -9.05 17.07
C GLU A 140 11.96 -8.89 17.92
N ASP A 141 10.94 -8.20 17.41
CA ASP A 141 9.63 -8.10 18.07
C ASP A 141 8.94 -9.46 18.20
N ALA A 142 9.24 -10.38 17.29
CA ALA A 142 8.74 -11.75 17.27
C ALA A 142 9.46 -12.70 18.26
N GLY A 143 10.43 -12.20 19.04
CA GLY A 143 11.15 -13.01 20.03
C GLY A 143 12.38 -13.73 19.47
N ALA A 144 13.07 -13.20 18.45
CA ALA A 144 14.34 -13.78 17.97
C ALA A 144 15.39 -13.95 19.09
N ALA A 145 15.37 -13.11 20.14
CA ALA A 145 16.23 -13.27 21.31
C ALA A 145 15.99 -14.58 22.08
N GLU A 146 14.79 -15.15 22.01
CA GLU A 146 14.42 -16.43 22.63
C GLU A 146 15.09 -17.64 21.93
N HIS A 147 15.69 -17.42 20.75
CA HIS A 147 16.41 -18.44 19.99
C HIS A 147 17.91 -18.47 20.33
N GLU A 148 18.28 -18.10 21.56
CA GLU A 148 19.67 -18.11 22.07
C GLU A 148 20.66 -17.34 21.16
N GLY A 149 20.19 -16.28 20.50
CA GLY A 149 20.98 -15.48 19.56
C GLY A 149 21.16 -16.11 18.17
N SER A 150 20.54 -17.27 17.90
CA SER A 150 20.44 -17.85 16.56
C SER A 150 19.29 -17.21 15.78
N ALA A 151 19.47 -17.01 14.48
CA ALA A 151 18.38 -16.53 13.63
C ALA A 151 17.26 -17.58 13.59
N PRO A 152 15.98 -17.20 13.80
CA PRO A 152 14.88 -18.14 13.67
C PRO A 152 14.82 -18.69 12.24
N TRP A 153 14.45 -19.96 12.10
CA TRP A 153 14.24 -20.58 10.79
C TRP A 153 12.78 -20.96 10.59
N ALA A 154 12.34 -20.97 9.34
CA ALA A 154 10.98 -21.30 8.94
C ALA A 154 10.99 -22.27 7.75
N LEU A 155 9.90 -23.00 7.58
CA LEU A 155 9.67 -23.79 6.36
C LEU A 155 8.78 -23.02 5.40
N ALA A 156 8.93 -23.33 4.11
CA ALA A 156 8.00 -22.88 3.08
C ALA A 156 7.31 -24.10 2.46
N ALA A 157 5.99 -24.06 2.33
CA ALA A 157 5.22 -25.14 1.72
C ALA A 157 4.13 -24.60 0.79
N GLN A 158 3.86 -25.36 -0.28
CA GLN A 158 2.68 -25.14 -1.10
C GLN A 158 1.52 -25.88 -0.44
N ILE A 159 0.42 -25.19 -0.12
CA ILE A 159 -0.70 -25.78 0.65
C ILE A 159 -1.20 -27.04 -0.04
N TYR A 160 -1.38 -26.96 -1.36
CA TYR A 160 -1.91 -28.04 -2.18
C TYR A 160 -1.01 -29.29 -2.23
N SER A 161 0.26 -29.22 -1.81
CA SER A 161 1.15 -30.39 -1.71
C SER A 161 1.16 -31.07 -0.34
N LEU A 162 0.51 -30.47 0.68
CA LEU A 162 0.51 -30.99 2.05
C LEU A 162 -0.60 -32.03 2.25
N HIS A 163 -0.38 -33.22 1.68
CA HIS A 163 -1.32 -34.32 1.78
C HIS A 163 -1.42 -34.87 3.20
N ARG A 164 -2.61 -35.32 3.57
CA ARG A 164 -2.87 -36.03 4.83
C ARG A 164 -3.91 -37.14 4.64
N PRO A 165 -3.92 -38.17 5.50
CA PRO A 165 -5.01 -39.12 5.52
C PRO A 165 -6.37 -38.42 5.66
N GLY A 166 -7.30 -38.73 4.74
CA GLY A 166 -8.64 -38.14 4.72
C GLY A 166 -8.74 -36.78 4.03
N ASP A 167 -7.70 -36.32 3.32
CA ASP A 167 -7.86 -35.25 2.33
C ASP A 167 -8.59 -35.76 1.06
N LEU A 168 -8.91 -34.85 0.14
CA LEU A 168 -9.60 -35.16 -1.11
C LEU A 168 -8.64 -35.20 -2.31
N GLY A 169 -7.39 -35.63 -2.10
CA GLY A 169 -6.37 -35.68 -3.15
C GLY A 169 -5.70 -34.32 -3.43
N ILE A 170 -5.88 -33.36 -2.53
CA ILE A 170 -5.21 -32.05 -2.52
C ILE A 170 -5.04 -31.61 -1.07
N GLY A 171 -3.88 -31.04 -0.75
CA GLY A 171 -3.62 -30.54 0.61
C GLY A 171 -4.59 -29.44 1.02
N ASP A 172 -4.96 -29.44 2.30
CA ASP A 172 -5.93 -28.51 2.90
C ASP A 172 -5.35 -27.80 4.15
N PHE A 173 -6.16 -26.98 4.82
CA PHE A 173 -5.72 -26.31 6.06
C PHE A 173 -5.46 -27.28 7.22
N GLY A 174 -6.02 -28.50 7.19
CA GLY A 174 -5.64 -29.56 8.11
C GLY A 174 -4.20 -30.02 7.90
N GLY A 175 -3.80 -30.22 6.64
CA GLY A 175 -2.42 -30.55 6.27
C GLY A 175 -1.42 -29.46 6.67
N VAL A 176 -1.80 -28.19 6.50
CA VAL A 176 -1.00 -27.03 6.99
C VAL A 176 -0.83 -27.08 8.51
N ALA A 177 -1.91 -27.33 9.26
CA ALA A 177 -1.86 -27.40 10.72
C ALA A 177 -0.97 -28.56 11.22
N ASP A 178 -1.07 -29.74 10.61
CA ASP A 178 -0.25 -30.90 10.96
C ASP A 178 1.23 -30.66 10.66
N PHE A 179 1.53 -30.08 9.50
CA PHE A 179 2.89 -29.72 9.11
C PHE A 179 3.49 -28.66 10.05
N ALA A 180 2.74 -27.60 10.38
CA ALA A 180 3.17 -26.56 11.31
C ALA A 180 3.49 -27.14 12.70
N ARG A 181 2.64 -28.01 13.26
CA ARG A 181 2.91 -28.69 14.55
C ARG A 181 4.16 -29.57 14.48
N ALA A 182 4.35 -30.30 13.38
CA ALA A 182 5.52 -31.15 13.20
C ALA A 182 6.82 -30.34 13.05
N ALA A 183 6.77 -29.17 12.40
CA ALA A 183 7.88 -28.25 12.25
C ALA A 183 8.23 -27.56 13.57
N ALA A 184 7.23 -27.07 14.31
CA ALA A 184 7.42 -26.43 15.61
C ALA A 184 8.10 -27.37 16.63
N ARG A 185 7.73 -28.67 16.65
CA ARG A 185 8.42 -29.68 17.49
C ARG A 185 9.92 -29.85 17.17
N ARG A 186 10.38 -29.36 16.02
CA ARG A 186 11.79 -29.37 15.60
C ARG A 186 12.46 -28.00 15.76
N GLY A 187 11.74 -27.00 16.30
CA GLY A 187 12.25 -25.65 16.52
C GLY A 187 12.01 -24.68 15.36
N ALA A 188 11.12 -24.99 14.41
CA ALA A 188 10.74 -24.01 13.39
C ALA A 188 9.95 -22.86 14.02
N ALA A 189 10.35 -21.63 13.74
CA ALA A 189 9.69 -20.42 14.23
C ALA A 189 8.47 -20.02 13.38
N GLY A 190 8.34 -20.58 12.17
CA GLY A 190 7.24 -20.24 11.28
C GLY A 190 7.07 -21.18 10.11
N LEU A 191 5.94 -21.01 9.43
CA LEU A 191 5.59 -21.68 8.19
C LEU A 191 5.09 -20.64 7.19
N ALA A 192 5.85 -20.41 6.11
CA ALA A 192 5.38 -19.68 4.95
C ALA A 192 4.56 -20.61 4.05
N ILE A 193 3.37 -20.16 3.66
CA ILE A 193 2.46 -20.90 2.78
C ILE A 193 2.26 -20.17 1.45
N SER A 194 1.89 -20.93 0.42
CA SER A 194 1.37 -20.36 -0.82
C SER A 194 0.10 -19.54 -0.58
N PRO A 195 -0.25 -18.58 -1.46
CA PRO A 195 -1.50 -17.84 -1.32
C PRO A 195 -2.71 -18.78 -1.24
N ALA A 196 -3.63 -18.50 -0.31
CA ALA A 196 -4.85 -19.25 -0.10
C ALA A 196 -6.11 -18.50 -0.58
N HIS A 197 -5.91 -17.49 -1.42
CA HIS A 197 -6.94 -16.62 -1.94
C HIS A 197 -8.06 -17.36 -2.67
N ALA A 198 -9.28 -16.81 -2.61
CA ALA A 198 -10.44 -17.33 -3.31
C ALA A 198 -10.18 -17.45 -4.82
N MET A 199 -10.30 -18.68 -5.30
CA MET A 199 -10.12 -19.07 -6.70
C MET A 199 -11.47 -19.09 -7.44
N PHE A 200 -11.53 -19.80 -8.57
CA PHE A 200 -12.70 -19.87 -9.42
C PHE A 200 -13.43 -21.21 -9.26
N ALA A 201 -14.41 -21.28 -8.34
CA ALA A 201 -15.18 -22.50 -8.11
C ALA A 201 -15.88 -23.04 -9.37
N ALA A 202 -16.30 -22.15 -10.28
CA ALA A 202 -16.96 -22.50 -11.53
C ALA A 202 -15.98 -22.82 -12.69
N ASP A 203 -14.67 -22.60 -12.51
CA ASP A 203 -13.65 -22.81 -13.55
C ASP A 203 -12.36 -23.37 -12.92
N PRO A 204 -12.33 -24.67 -12.58
CA PRO A 204 -11.20 -25.30 -11.90
C PRO A 204 -9.89 -25.31 -12.70
N GLY A 205 -9.95 -25.03 -14.01
CA GLY A 205 -8.76 -24.88 -14.85
C GLY A 205 -7.92 -23.65 -14.49
N LYS A 206 -8.50 -22.69 -13.76
CA LYS A 206 -7.79 -21.51 -13.23
C LYS A 206 -7.24 -21.78 -11.84
N TYR A 207 -6.26 -22.68 -11.76
CA TYR A 207 -5.67 -23.14 -10.48
C TYR A 207 -4.39 -22.38 -10.06
N GLY A 208 -3.97 -21.35 -10.79
CA GLY A 208 -2.75 -20.59 -10.48
C GLY A 208 -2.92 -19.71 -9.23
N PRO A 209 -2.23 -19.95 -8.11
CA PRO A 209 -2.48 -19.28 -6.82
C PRO A 209 -2.16 -17.77 -6.83
N TYR A 210 -1.45 -17.29 -7.85
CA TYR A 210 -1.09 -15.88 -8.04
C TYR A 210 -2.02 -15.12 -9.00
N ALA A 211 -3.06 -15.78 -9.52
CA ALA A 211 -4.13 -15.17 -10.31
C ALA A 211 -5.52 -15.46 -9.71
N PRO A 212 -5.75 -15.05 -8.43
CA PRO A 212 -7.00 -15.35 -7.75
C PRO A 212 -8.15 -14.46 -8.23
N SER A 213 -9.39 -14.88 -7.94
CA SER A 213 -10.57 -14.04 -8.13
C SER A 213 -10.65 -12.92 -7.11
N SER A 214 -10.19 -13.15 -5.87
CA SER A 214 -10.17 -12.15 -4.81
C SER A 214 -8.98 -12.34 -3.89
N ARG A 215 -8.29 -11.26 -3.55
CA ARG A 215 -7.24 -11.25 -2.51
C ARG A 215 -7.79 -11.05 -1.09
N LEU A 216 -9.11 -10.88 -0.94
CA LEU A 216 -9.79 -10.63 0.34
C LEU A 216 -10.46 -11.86 0.94
N PHE A 217 -10.87 -12.81 0.10
CA PHE A 217 -11.60 -14.02 0.52
C PHE A 217 -10.73 -15.26 0.33
N LEU A 218 -11.17 -16.38 0.92
CA LEU A 218 -10.61 -17.73 0.77
C LEU A 218 -11.62 -18.63 0.07
#